data_AF-A0A800M8T9-F1
#
_entry.id   AF-A0A800M8T9-F1
#
_cell.length_a   1.000
_cell.length_b   1.000
_cell.length_c   1.000
_cell.angle_alpha   90.00
_cell.angle_beta   90.00
_cell.angle_gamma   90.00
#
_symmetry.space_group_name_H-M   'P 1'
#
loop_
_entity.id
_entity.type
_entity.pdbx_description
1 polymer ?
#
loop_
_entity_poly.entity_id
_entity_poly.type
_entity_poly.pdbx_seq_one_letter_code
_entity_poly.pdbx_strand_id
1 'polypeptide(L)'
;MEIQLAYGEGQLPIECPDDRTTVINPTPREGLADERASLLAALENPIGEKPLKQLIKADTKICILFTDLTRATPNDRIIPWLLEHLAHVPRENILLLNQLGTHRPNSRAEMEQMLTREVV
;
A
#
# COMPACT_ATOMS: atom_id res chain seq x y z
N MET A 1 -0.03 -33.94 11.17
CA MET A 1 0.80 -32.72 11.07
C MET A 1 0.09 -31.55 11.71
N GLU A 2 0.85 -30.65 12.32
CA GLU A 2 0.34 -29.37 12.84
C GLU A 2 0.50 -28.28 11.76
N ILE A 3 -0.54 -27.48 11.54
CA ILE A 3 -0.57 -26.37 10.58
C ILE A 3 -0.98 -25.09 11.32
N GLN A 4 -0.26 -24.00 11.07
CA GLN A 4 -0.58 -22.67 11.62
C GLN A 4 -1.49 -21.92 10.64
N LEU A 5 -2.79 -21.82 10.95
CA LEU A 5 -3.77 -21.16 10.09
C LEU A 5 -3.94 -19.70 10.48
N ALA A 6 -3.84 -18.77 9.53
CA ALA A 6 -4.13 -17.35 9.79
C ALA A 6 -5.58 -17.18 10.28
N TYR A 7 -5.75 -16.58 11.46
CA TYR A 7 -7.06 -16.39 12.09
C TYR A 7 -7.09 -15.10 12.91
N GLY A 8 -7.93 -14.14 12.49
CA GLY A 8 -7.95 -12.81 13.09
C GLY A 8 -6.60 -12.11 12.92
N GLU A 9 -6.03 -11.63 14.03
CA GLU A 9 -4.71 -11.00 14.08
C GLU A 9 -3.56 -12.00 14.35
N GLY A 10 -3.87 -13.30 14.43
CA GLY A 10 -2.90 -14.32 14.83
C GLY A 10 -2.97 -15.60 14.01
N GLN A 11 -2.58 -16.69 14.65
CA GLN A 11 -2.57 -18.02 14.07
C GLN A 11 -3.31 -19.00 14.98
N LEU A 12 -4.05 -19.92 14.38
CA LEU A 12 -4.72 -21.03 15.03
C LEU A 12 -3.98 -22.33 14.66
N PRO A 13 -3.33 -23.02 15.61
CA PRO A 13 -2.77 -24.34 15.35
C PRO A 13 -3.91 -25.33 15.12
N ILE A 14 -3.84 -26.08 14.02
CA ILE A 14 -4.77 -27.17 13.71
C ILE A 14 -4.00 -28.46 13.45
N GLU A 15 -4.55 -29.57 13.89
CA GLU A 15 -4.03 -30.90 13.57
C GLU A 15 -4.75 -31.47 12.35
N CYS A 16 -3.98 -31.95 11.37
CA CYS A 16 -4.50 -32.60 10.17
C CYS A 16 -3.88 -33.99 9.97
N PRO A 17 -4.65 -34.98 9.46
CA PRO A 17 -4.13 -36.33 9.20
C PRO A 17 -3.05 -36.34 8.12
N ASP A 18 -1.90 -36.94 8.40
CA ASP A 18 -0.75 -36.93 7.48
C ASP A 18 -0.99 -37.72 6.19
N ASP A 19 -1.85 -38.74 6.25
CA ASP A 19 -2.10 -39.70 5.16
C ASP A 19 -2.95 -39.16 4.01
N ARG A 20 -3.61 -38.02 4.21
CA ARG A 20 -4.58 -37.45 3.25
C ARG A 20 -4.62 -35.93 3.21
N THR A 21 -3.63 -35.26 3.79
CA THR A 21 -3.53 -33.79 3.77
C THR A 21 -2.42 -33.33 2.83
N THR A 22 -2.72 -32.35 1.98
CA THR A 22 -1.73 -31.64 1.15
C THR A 22 -1.77 -30.16 1.50
N VAL A 23 -0.62 -29.59 1.85
CA VAL A 23 -0.49 -28.15 2.16
C VAL A 23 0.10 -27.43 0.95
N ILE A 24 -0.60 -26.41 0.47
CA ILE A 24 -0.16 -25.56 -0.64
C ILE A 24 0.17 -24.19 -0.07
N ASN A 25 1.44 -23.79 -0.15
CA ASN A 25 1.93 -22.50 0.32
C ASN A 25 2.43 -21.64 -0.84
N PRO A 26 2.32 -20.30 -0.74
CA PRO A 26 3.02 -19.41 -1.66
C PRO A 26 4.53 -19.62 -1.53
N THR A 27 5.25 -19.46 -2.64
CA THR A 27 6.71 -19.42 -2.60
C THR A 27 7.16 -18.17 -1.85
N PRO A 28 7.94 -18.30 -0.76
CA PRO A 28 8.49 -17.15 -0.07
C PRO A 28 9.30 -16.27 -1.02
N ARG A 29 9.10 -14.96 -0.95
CA ARG A 29 9.94 -13.97 -1.63
C ARG A 29 10.49 -13.03 -0.59
N GLU A 30 11.77 -12.71 -0.71
CA GLU A 30 12.36 -11.68 0.13
C GLU A 30 11.72 -10.33 -0.19
N GLY A 31 11.45 -9.57 0.86
CA GLY A 31 11.03 -8.18 0.73
C GLY A 31 12.15 -7.30 0.18
N LEU A 32 11.79 -6.07 -0.17
CA LEU A 32 12.79 -5.07 -0.55
C LEU A 32 13.65 -4.71 0.68
N ALA A 33 14.96 -4.64 0.51
CA ALA A 33 15.89 -4.29 1.58
C ALA A 33 15.67 -2.85 2.10
N ASP A 34 15.35 -1.93 1.19
CA ASP A 34 14.92 -0.57 1.48
C ASP A 34 13.74 -0.22 0.58
N GLU A 35 12.54 -0.31 1.12
CA GLU A 35 11.30 -0.05 0.38
C GLU A 35 11.19 1.40 -0.07
N ARG A 36 11.66 2.36 0.74
CA ARG A 36 11.57 3.79 0.42
C ARG A 36 12.51 4.13 -0.73
N ALA A 37 13.78 3.70 -0.64
CA ALA A 37 14.73 3.90 -1.73
C ALA A 37 14.26 3.22 -3.02
N SER A 38 13.69 2.01 -2.91
CA SER A 38 13.13 1.28 -4.05
C SER A 38 11.97 2.01 -4.71
N LEU A 39 11.03 2.58 -3.92
CA LEU A 39 9.92 3.37 -4.43
C LEU A 39 10.40 4.64 -5.13
N LEU A 40 11.32 5.39 -4.51
CA LEU A 40 11.87 6.60 -5.11
C LEU A 40 12.62 6.30 -6.41
N ALA A 41 13.41 5.23 -6.43
CA ALA A 41 14.11 4.79 -7.64
C ALA A 41 13.14 4.43 -8.77
N ALA A 42 12.00 3.78 -8.45
CA ALA A 42 10.96 3.45 -9.41
C ALA A 42 10.25 4.68 -9.98
N LEU A 43 10.01 5.72 -9.16
CA LEU A 43 9.42 6.98 -9.60
C LEU A 43 10.35 7.77 -10.54
N GLU A 44 11.67 7.69 -10.31
CA GLU A 44 12.68 8.34 -11.14
C GLU A 44 13.05 7.53 -12.40
N ASN A 45 12.76 6.22 -12.44
CA ASN A 45 13.04 5.35 -13.58
C ASN A 45 11.80 4.49 -13.96
N PRO A 46 10.72 5.12 -14.45
CA PRO A 46 9.49 4.40 -14.76
C PRO A 46 9.65 3.53 -16.02
N ILE A 47 8.80 2.51 -16.12
CA ILE A 47 8.78 1.60 -17.27
C ILE A 47 7.96 2.24 -18.39
N GLY A 48 8.60 2.55 -19.52
CA GLY A 48 7.92 2.98 -20.75
C GLY A 48 7.45 4.44 -20.77
N GLU A 49 7.76 5.24 -19.75
CA GLU A 49 7.31 6.63 -19.63
C GLU A 49 8.41 7.56 -19.10
N LYS A 50 8.12 8.85 -19.00
CA LYS A 50 9.00 9.83 -18.33
C LYS A 50 8.79 9.85 -16.81
N PRO A 51 9.82 10.18 -16.02
CA PRO A 51 9.71 10.33 -14.57
C PRO A 51 8.57 11.27 -14.18
N LEU A 52 7.89 10.96 -13.07
CA LEU A 52 6.67 11.67 -12.66
C LEU A 52 6.89 13.18 -12.50
N LYS A 53 8.03 13.58 -11.91
CA LYS A 53 8.42 14.99 -11.74
C LYS A 53 8.59 15.76 -13.05
N GLN A 54 8.88 15.08 -14.16
CA GLN A 54 8.98 15.73 -15.47
C GLN A 54 7.61 15.97 -16.11
N LEU A 55 6.59 15.22 -15.67
CA LEU A 55 5.22 15.33 -16.17
C LEU A 55 4.38 16.33 -15.36
N ILE A 56 4.71 16.51 -14.07
CA ILE A 56 3.91 17.30 -13.13
C ILE A 56 4.55 18.66 -12.85
N LYS A 57 3.83 19.73 -13.22
CA LYS A 57 4.18 21.12 -12.91
C LYS A 57 3.60 21.54 -11.55
N ALA A 58 4.14 22.59 -10.96
CA ALA A 58 3.68 23.09 -9.65
C ALA A 58 2.19 23.51 -9.62
N ASP A 59 1.64 23.96 -10.75
CA ASP A 59 0.23 24.36 -10.88
C ASP A 59 -0.70 23.21 -11.27
N THR A 60 -0.18 21.98 -11.41
CA THR A 60 -0.98 20.81 -11.79
C THR A 60 -1.89 20.40 -10.65
N LYS A 61 -3.18 20.22 -10.94
CA LYS A 61 -4.14 19.59 -10.03
C LYS A 61 -4.03 18.08 -10.14
N ILE A 62 -3.78 17.41 -9.03
CA ILE A 62 -3.48 15.98 -8.94
C ILE A 62 -4.56 15.30 -8.12
N CYS A 63 -5.08 14.18 -8.61
CA CYS A 63 -5.85 13.24 -7.81
C CYS A 63 -5.03 11.97 -7.64
N ILE A 64 -4.63 11.64 -6.41
CA ILE A 64 -3.94 10.40 -6.07
C ILE A 64 -4.99 9.43 -5.55
N LEU A 65 -5.19 8.36 -6.29
CA LEU A 65 -6.11 7.31 -5.92
C LEU A 65 -5.35 6.27 -5.09
N PHE A 66 -5.91 5.87 -3.95
CA PHE A 66 -5.33 4.86 -3.07
C PHE A 66 -6.39 3.82 -2.67
N THR A 67 -5.93 2.60 -2.39
CA THR A 67 -6.82 1.48 -2.05
C THR A 67 -7.40 1.62 -0.64
N ASP A 68 -8.61 1.11 -0.44
CA ASP A 68 -9.25 1.06 0.88
C ASP A 68 -8.57 0.08 1.85
N LEU A 69 -9.07 0.00 3.09
CA LEU A 69 -8.53 -0.85 4.16
C LEU A 69 -8.53 -2.35 3.82
N THR A 70 -9.33 -2.78 2.84
CA THR A 70 -9.43 -4.20 2.47
C THR A 70 -8.27 -4.66 1.58
N ARG A 71 -7.30 -3.80 1.30
CA ARG A 71 -6.07 -4.13 0.59
C ARG A 71 -4.88 -3.99 1.53
N ALA A 72 -4.00 -4.99 1.50
CA ALA A 72 -2.73 -4.98 2.22
C ALA A 72 -1.67 -4.07 1.57
N THR A 73 -2.10 -3.03 0.84
CA THR A 73 -1.20 -2.01 0.28
C THR A 73 -0.64 -1.19 1.42
N PRO A 74 0.69 -1.02 1.55
CA PRO A 74 1.29 -0.24 2.63
C PRO A 74 1.16 1.28 2.35
N ASN A 75 -0.08 1.77 2.33
CA ASN A 75 -0.42 3.16 2.05
C ASN A 75 0.18 4.13 3.09
N ASP A 76 0.36 3.66 4.32
CA ASP A 76 0.94 4.38 5.46
C ASP A 76 2.40 4.77 5.19
N ARG A 77 3.04 4.06 4.28
CA ARG A 77 4.40 4.30 3.80
C ARG A 77 4.40 4.97 2.42
N ILE A 78 3.69 4.37 1.45
CA ILE A 78 3.70 4.81 0.05
C ILE A 78 3.19 6.25 -0.10
N ILE A 79 2.06 6.60 0.54
CA ILE A 79 1.42 7.91 0.33
C ILE A 79 2.28 9.05 0.89
N PRO A 80 2.78 9.00 2.13
CA PRO A 80 3.72 10.02 2.62
C PRO A 80 4.95 10.19 1.72
N TRP A 81 5.57 9.09 1.27
CA TRP A 81 6.76 9.16 0.39
C TRP A 81 6.44 9.77 -0.98
N LEU A 82 5.27 9.47 -1.55
CA LEU A 82 4.82 10.07 -2.80
C LEU A 82 4.53 11.56 -2.64
N LEU A 83 3.90 11.97 -1.54
CA LEU A 83 3.64 13.39 -1.24
C LEU A 83 4.96 14.16 -1.05
N GLU A 84 5.94 13.58 -0.38
CA GLU A 84 7.29 14.15 -0.27
C GLU A 84 7.97 14.28 -1.64
N HIS A 85 7.87 13.25 -2.49
CA HIS A 85 8.38 13.29 -3.85
C HIS A 85 7.73 14.38 -4.71
N LEU A 86 6.50 14.77 -4.38
CA LEU A 86 5.71 15.83 -5.03
C LEU A 86 5.69 17.15 -4.25
N ALA A 87 6.63 17.38 -3.32
CA ALA A 87 6.63 18.55 -2.44
C ALA A 87 6.73 19.91 -3.19
N HIS A 88 7.07 19.91 -4.49
CA HIS A 88 7.03 21.10 -5.34
C HIS A 88 5.61 21.51 -5.78
N VAL A 89 4.62 20.65 -5.55
CA VAL A 89 3.20 20.92 -5.83
C VAL A 89 2.52 21.38 -4.53
N PRO A 90 1.80 22.51 -4.54
CA PRO A 90 1.04 22.97 -3.38
C PRO A 90 0.02 21.93 -2.92
N ARG A 91 -0.13 21.76 -1.60
CA ARG A 91 -1.01 20.72 -1.03
C ARG A 91 -2.47 20.88 -1.46
N GLU A 92 -2.93 22.12 -1.63
CA GLU A 92 -4.27 22.45 -2.11
C GLU A 92 -4.57 21.95 -3.53
N ASN A 93 -3.52 21.61 -4.30
CA ASN A 93 -3.65 21.03 -5.63
C ASN A 93 -3.68 19.50 -5.60
N ILE A 94 -3.49 18.85 -4.45
CA ILE A 94 -3.47 17.40 -4.32
C ILE A 94 -4.72 16.92 -3.59
N LEU A 95 -5.53 16.12 -4.28
CA LEU A 95 -6.66 15.39 -3.72
C LEU A 95 -6.26 13.93 -3.51
N LEU A 96 -6.47 13.39 -2.30
CA LEU A 96 -6.38 11.97 -2.03
C LEU A 96 -7.78 11.34 -2.13
N LEU A 97 -7.95 10.34 -3.00
CA LEU A 97 -9.23 9.66 -3.20
C LEU A 97 -9.15 8.19 -2.80
N ASN A 98 -9.88 7.84 -1.73
CA ASN A 98 -10.03 6.46 -1.27
C ASN A 98 -10.91 5.67 -2.26
N GLN A 99 -10.35 4.66 -2.90
CA GLN A 99 -11.03 3.81 -3.88
C GLN A 99 -11.81 2.68 -3.20
N LEU A 100 -13.01 2.99 -2.72
CA LEU A 100 -13.88 2.04 -2.00
C LEU A 100 -14.51 0.98 -2.91
N GLY A 101 -14.70 1.27 -4.20
CA GLY A 101 -15.55 0.45 -5.07
C GLY A 101 -16.96 0.34 -4.48
N THR A 102 -17.39 -0.88 -4.14
CA THR A 102 -18.70 -1.14 -3.50
C THR A 102 -18.63 -1.27 -1.98
N HIS A 103 -17.46 -1.07 -1.37
CA HIS A 103 -17.28 -1.20 0.07
C HIS A 103 -17.83 0.02 0.82
N ARG A 104 -18.04 -0.15 2.14
CA ARG A 104 -18.39 0.98 3.01
C ARG A 104 -17.24 2.00 3.07
N PRO A 105 -17.55 3.27 3.36
CA PRO A 105 -16.52 4.24 3.69
C PRO A 105 -15.65 3.80 4.87
N ASN A 106 -14.37 4.13 4.80
CA ASN A 106 -13.47 4.00 5.95
C ASN A 106 -13.75 5.09 6.98
N SER A 107 -13.66 4.72 8.25
CA SER A 107 -13.75 5.69 9.35
C SER A 107 -12.51 6.57 9.39
N ARG A 108 -12.56 7.71 10.11
CA ARG A 108 -11.38 8.56 10.29
C ARG A 108 -10.21 7.80 10.94
N ALA A 109 -10.50 6.95 11.93
CA ALA A 109 -9.47 6.15 12.60
C ALA A 109 -8.81 5.15 11.64
N GLU A 110 -9.60 4.49 10.77
CA GLU A 110 -9.06 3.61 9.74
C GLU A 110 -8.22 4.38 8.71
N MET A 111 -8.66 5.59 8.34
CA MET A 111 -7.88 6.46 7.45
C MET A 111 -6.56 6.88 8.09
N GLU A 112 -6.55 7.26 9.37
CA GLU A 112 -5.32 7.59 10.11
C GLU A 112 -4.37 6.39 10.21
N GLN A 113 -4.90 5.17 10.35
CA GLN A 113 -4.10 3.95 10.30
C GLN A 113 -3.50 3.72 8.90
N MET A 114 -4.28 3.95 7.85
CA MET A 114 -3.86 3.71 6.47
C MET A 114 -2.95 4.79 5.90
N LEU A 115 -3.03 6.04 6.36
CA LEU A 115 -2.35 7.18 5.76
C LEU A 115 -1.44 7.94 6.73
N THR A 116 -1.44 7.57 8.01
CA THR A 116 -0.91 8.35 9.14
C THR A 116 -1.77 9.57 9.51
N ARG A 117 -1.63 10.03 10.76
CA ARG A 117 -2.32 11.23 11.26
C ARG A 117 -1.87 12.53 10.60
N GLU A 118 -0.65 12.59 10.08
CA GLU A 118 -0.15 13.80 9.43
C GLU A 118 -0.86 14.05 8.09
N VAL A 119 -1.31 12.98 7.43
CA VAL A 119 -1.99 13.05 6.14
C VAL A 119 -3.49 13.30 6.26
N VAL A 120 -4.14 12.91 7.37
CA VAL A 120 -5.61 12.92 7.57
C VAL A 120 -6.10 14.08 8.44
#